data_AF-A0A7L0H8Q6-F1
#
_entry.id   AF-A0A7L0H8Q6-F1
#
_cell.length_a   1.000
_cell.length_b   1.000
_cell.length_c   1.000
_cell.angle_alpha   90.00
_cell.angle_beta   90.00
_cell.angle_gamma   90.00
#
_symmetry.space_group_name_H-M   'P 1'
#
loop_
_entity.id
_entity.type
_entity.pdbx_description
1 polymer ?
#
loop_
_entity_poly.entity_id
_entity_poly.type
_entity_poly.pdbx_seq_one_letter_code
_entity_poly.pdbx_strand_id
1 'polypeptide(L)'
;PAGLYHERQRLELCAVHALNNVLQRPCFTQEAADEICKRHAAPWSSPRPPPPIFNYFGSFPYLFNIFFGRLAPDARLNPHRSLLGTGNYDVNVIMAALQSLELAAVWWDKRRSLERLALSQILGFILNVPSHVSLGFVALPLRRKHWLAVRQLRGTYYNLDSKLRAPVAIGGEAELR
;
A
#
# COMPACT_ATOMS: atom_id res chain seq x y z
N PRO A 1 21.94 1.48 10.05
CA PRO A 1 20.60 0.85 10.24
C PRO A 1 20.03 0.93 11.67
N ALA A 2 20.85 1.12 12.71
CA ALA A 2 20.35 1.28 14.08
C ALA A 2 19.39 2.48 14.17
N GLY A 3 18.17 2.22 14.63
CA GLY A 3 17.12 3.23 14.83
C GLY A 3 16.15 3.45 13.65
N LEU A 4 16.23 2.67 12.56
CA LEU A 4 15.15 2.64 11.57
C LEU A 4 14.02 1.73 12.06
N TYR A 5 12.79 2.19 11.90
CA TYR A 5 11.63 1.39 12.24
C TYR A 5 11.37 0.37 11.12
N HIS A 6 11.22 -0.90 11.51
CA HIS A 6 10.96 -2.00 10.57
C HIS A 6 10.13 -3.09 11.23
N GLU A 7 8.94 -3.32 10.69
CA GLU A 7 8.09 -4.45 11.02
C GLU A 7 8.37 -5.62 10.08
N ARG A 8 8.61 -6.77 10.70
CA ARG A 8 8.72 -8.05 10.00
C ARG A 8 7.34 -8.67 9.83
N GLN A 9 7.16 -9.32 8.67
CA GLN A 9 5.89 -9.88 8.28
C GLN A 9 5.44 -10.94 9.29
N ARG A 10 4.21 -10.80 9.77
CA ARG A 10 3.48 -11.82 10.51
C ARG A 10 2.25 -12.20 9.70
N LEU A 11 2.04 -13.51 9.50
CA LEU A 11 0.89 -14.04 8.74
C LEU A 11 0.82 -13.39 7.33
N GLU A 12 -0.36 -13.01 6.87
CA GLU A 12 -0.56 -12.37 5.57
C GLU A 12 -0.67 -10.83 5.65
N LEU A 13 -0.31 -10.22 6.79
CA LEU A 13 -0.45 -8.78 7.08
C LEU A 13 0.53 -7.86 6.33
N CYS A 14 1.01 -8.27 5.15
CA CYS A 14 2.00 -7.51 4.37
C CYS A 14 1.55 -6.07 4.08
N ALA A 15 0.25 -5.81 3.89
CA ALA A 15 -0.27 -4.46 3.68
C ALA A 15 -0.13 -3.57 4.92
N VAL A 16 -0.45 -4.09 6.11
CA VAL A 16 -0.30 -3.36 7.39
C VAL A 16 1.17 -3.04 7.64
N HIS A 17 2.05 -4.02 7.46
CA HIS A 17 3.48 -3.82 7.65
C HIS A 17 4.06 -2.87 6.60
N ALA A 18 3.60 -2.92 5.35
CA ALA A 18 4.01 -1.93 4.34
C ALA A 18 3.59 -0.51 4.73
N LEU A 19 2.36 -0.31 5.23
CA LEU A 19 1.90 0.98 5.75
C LEU A 19 2.75 1.47 6.93
N ASN A 20 2.97 0.63 7.94
CA ASN A 20 3.75 1.00 9.11
C ASN A 20 5.21 1.28 8.77
N ASN A 21 5.80 0.46 7.90
CA ASN A 21 7.17 0.63 7.43
C ASN A 21 7.33 1.90 6.62
N VAL A 22 6.43 2.17 5.66
CA VAL A 22 6.50 3.42 4.88
C VAL A 22 6.25 4.63 5.78
N LEU A 23 5.43 4.54 6.83
CA LEU A 23 5.21 5.63 7.78
C LEU A 23 6.30 5.75 8.85
N GLN A 24 7.15 4.73 8.99
CA GLN A 24 8.20 4.61 10.01
C GLN A 24 7.66 4.63 11.45
N ARG A 25 6.45 4.08 11.67
CA ARG A 25 5.82 3.96 13.00
C ARG A 25 4.65 2.95 12.96
N PRO A 26 4.24 2.36 14.10
CA PRO A 26 3.12 1.41 14.17
C PRO A 26 1.77 2.15 14.14
N CYS A 27 1.37 2.66 12.97
CA CYS A 27 0.12 3.40 12.81
C CYS A 27 -1.12 2.50 12.69
N PHE A 28 -0.97 1.33 12.10
CA PHE A 28 -2.07 0.43 11.79
C PHE A 28 -1.84 -0.92 12.42
N THR A 29 -2.92 -1.49 12.94
CA THR A 29 -2.97 -2.89 13.40
C THR A 29 -3.85 -3.70 12.44
N GLN A 30 -3.84 -5.02 12.63
CA GLN A 30 -4.76 -5.90 11.93
C GLN A 30 -6.23 -5.49 12.18
N GLU A 31 -6.59 -5.20 13.43
CA GLU A 31 -7.94 -4.81 13.81
C GLU A 31 -8.35 -3.51 13.12
N ALA A 32 -7.44 -2.52 13.05
CA ALA A 32 -7.70 -1.28 12.34
C ALA A 32 -7.94 -1.51 10.84
N ALA A 33 -7.14 -2.37 10.21
CA ALA A 33 -7.29 -2.74 8.80
C ALA A 33 -8.59 -3.53 8.54
N ASP A 34 -8.98 -4.41 9.46
CA ASP A 34 -10.24 -5.15 9.42
C ASP A 34 -11.44 -4.19 9.54
N GLU A 35 -11.38 -3.19 10.42
CA GLU A 35 -12.42 -2.17 10.55
C GLU A 35 -12.56 -1.30 9.30
N ILE A 36 -11.44 -0.94 8.67
CA ILE A 36 -11.45 -0.26 7.36
C ILE A 36 -12.11 -1.17 6.32
N CYS A 37 -11.76 -2.45 6.28
CA CYS A 37 -12.37 -3.40 5.35
C CYS A 37 -13.89 -3.50 5.57
N LYS A 38 -14.35 -3.61 6.83
CA LYS A 38 -15.79 -3.70 7.17
C LYS A 38 -16.56 -2.45 6.76
N ARG A 39 -16.03 -1.25 7.01
CA ARG A 39 -16.66 0.02 6.62
C ARG A 39 -16.86 0.13 5.11
N HIS A 40 -15.92 -0.42 4.33
CA HIS A 40 -15.98 -0.40 2.87
C HIS A 40 -16.73 -1.61 2.26
N ALA A 41 -17.09 -2.62 3.07
CA ALA A 41 -17.79 -3.84 2.66
C ALA A 41 -19.33 -3.76 2.68
N ALA A 42 -19.93 -2.63 3.06
CA ALA A 42 -21.39 -2.46 3.01
C ALA A 42 -21.92 -2.66 1.56
N PRO A 43 -23.08 -3.30 1.36
CA PRO A 43 -23.68 -3.46 0.03
C PRO A 43 -23.78 -2.12 -0.69
N TRP A 44 -23.29 -2.07 -1.94
CA TRP A 44 -23.35 -0.90 -2.81
C TRP A 44 -24.79 -0.41 -3.12
N SER A 45 -25.82 -1.09 -2.59
CA SER A 45 -27.23 -0.74 -2.76
C SER A 45 -27.68 0.51 -2.01
N SER A 46 -26.86 1.08 -1.13
CA SER A 46 -27.17 2.36 -0.48
C SER A 46 -26.48 3.51 -1.24
N PRO A 47 -27.22 4.56 -1.69
CA PRO A 47 -26.59 5.75 -2.25
C PRO A 47 -25.74 6.40 -1.17
N ARG A 48 -24.42 6.17 -1.24
CA ARG A 48 -23.48 6.90 -0.40
C ARG A 48 -23.42 8.34 -0.90
N PRO A 49 -23.41 9.34 -0.01
CA PRO A 49 -23.03 10.68 -0.42
C PRO A 49 -21.67 10.58 -1.13
N PRO A 50 -21.42 11.38 -2.18
CA PRO A 50 -20.09 11.46 -2.76
C PRO A 50 -19.10 11.68 -1.59
N PRO A 51 -17.91 11.06 -1.61
CA PRO A 51 -16.88 11.43 -0.65
C PRO A 51 -16.80 12.96 -0.69
N PRO A 52 -16.67 13.65 0.47
CA PRO A 52 -16.52 15.10 0.46
C PRO A 52 -15.44 15.39 -0.57
N ILE A 53 -15.86 16.04 -1.65
CA ILE A 53 -14.97 16.41 -2.73
C ILE A 53 -14.04 17.38 -2.03
N PHE A 54 -12.87 16.90 -1.61
CA PHE A 54 -11.84 17.79 -1.12
C PHE A 54 -11.49 18.64 -2.33
N ASN A 55 -12.08 19.83 -2.36
CA ASN A 55 -11.63 20.95 -3.15
C ASN A 55 -10.21 21.30 -2.68
N TYR A 56 -9.24 20.47 -3.04
CA TYR A 56 -7.85 20.89 -3.02
C TYR A 56 -7.64 21.76 -4.26
N PHE A 57 -8.07 23.02 -4.13
CA PHE A 57 -7.65 24.09 -5.03
C PHE A 57 -6.14 24.28 -4.86
N GLY A 58 -5.40 24.12 -5.95
CA GLY A 58 -3.97 24.40 -6.04
C GLY A 58 -3.36 23.68 -7.23
N SER A 59 -3.36 24.33 -8.39
CA SER A 59 -2.80 23.91 -9.69
C SER A 59 -1.80 22.76 -9.67
N PHE A 60 -2.27 21.54 -9.92
CA PHE A 60 -1.43 20.45 -10.44
C PHE A 60 -1.87 20.18 -11.88
N PRO A 61 -1.14 20.69 -12.90
CA PRO A 61 -1.58 20.67 -14.31
C PRO A 61 -1.63 19.28 -14.96
N TYR A 62 -1.49 18.18 -14.20
CA TYR A 62 -1.54 16.81 -14.74
C TYR A 62 -2.30 15.79 -13.88
N LEU A 63 -3.04 16.21 -12.84
CA LEU A 63 -3.93 15.33 -12.06
C LEU A 63 -5.30 15.15 -12.75
N PHE A 64 -5.29 14.91 -14.06
CA PHE A 64 -6.52 14.65 -14.78
C PHE A 64 -6.96 13.20 -14.55
N ASN A 65 -8.05 13.07 -13.79
CA ASN A 65 -8.88 11.88 -13.56
C ASN A 65 -8.36 10.83 -12.57
N ILE A 66 -8.25 11.18 -11.29
CA ILE A 66 -8.62 10.23 -10.22
C ILE A 66 -10.14 10.37 -10.01
N PHE A 67 -10.90 9.82 -10.96
CA PHE A 67 -12.29 9.48 -10.68
C PHE A 67 -12.29 8.41 -9.58
N PHE A 68 -12.96 8.65 -8.45
CA PHE A 68 -13.43 7.62 -7.51
C PHE A 68 -14.51 6.73 -8.17
N GLY A 69 -14.27 6.26 -9.39
CA GLY A 69 -15.22 5.58 -10.25
C GLY A 69 -14.71 4.21 -10.65
N ARG A 70 -15.47 3.18 -10.27
CA ARG A 70 -15.34 1.75 -10.61
C ARG A 70 -14.30 0.98 -9.81
N LEU A 71 -14.69 0.66 -8.57
CA LEU A 71 -14.45 -0.70 -8.04
C LEU A 71 -14.91 -1.69 -9.13
N ALA A 72 -14.04 -2.64 -9.47
CA ALA A 72 -14.24 -3.60 -10.55
C ALA A 72 -15.71 -4.08 -10.64
N PRO A 73 -16.45 -3.78 -11.72
CA PRO A 73 -17.90 -4.01 -11.79
C PRO A 73 -18.29 -5.49 -11.90
N ASP A 74 -17.33 -6.41 -12.04
CA ASP A 74 -17.61 -7.83 -12.34
C ASP A 74 -17.24 -8.81 -11.23
N ALA A 75 -16.81 -8.35 -10.05
CA ALA A 75 -16.63 -9.23 -8.90
C ALA A 75 -17.97 -9.45 -8.18
N ARG A 76 -18.88 -10.23 -8.78
CA ARG A 76 -20.15 -10.68 -8.16
C ARG A 76 -19.97 -11.48 -6.86
N LEU A 77 -18.74 -11.76 -6.48
CA LEU A 77 -18.29 -12.21 -5.18
C LEU A 77 -17.12 -11.31 -4.83
N ASN A 78 -17.25 -10.42 -3.84
CA ASN A 78 -16.08 -9.72 -3.34
C ASN A 78 -15.36 -10.63 -2.32
N PRO A 79 -14.23 -11.28 -2.68
CA PRO A 79 -13.54 -12.22 -1.83
C PRO A 79 -12.67 -11.50 -0.79
N HIS A 80 -13.05 -10.29 -0.35
CA HIS A 80 -12.37 -9.61 0.77
C HIS A 80 -12.69 -10.23 2.13
N ARG A 81 -13.52 -11.27 2.15
CA ARG A 81 -13.62 -12.16 3.30
C ARG A 81 -12.42 -13.10 3.27
N SER A 82 -11.29 -12.65 3.80
CA SER A 82 -10.54 -13.57 4.64
C SER A 82 -11.51 -13.96 5.76
N LEU A 83 -12.29 -15.03 5.54
CA LEU A 83 -13.30 -15.54 6.48
C LEU A 83 -12.70 -15.88 7.86
N LEU A 84 -11.37 -15.85 7.94
CA LEU A 84 -10.52 -16.14 9.08
C LEU A 84 -9.68 -14.94 9.56
N GLY A 85 -9.80 -13.74 8.97
CA GLY A 85 -8.97 -12.59 9.35
C GLY A 85 -7.46 -12.83 9.14
N THR A 86 -7.05 -13.32 7.97
CA THR A 86 -5.65 -13.74 7.73
C THR A 86 -4.71 -12.60 7.35
N GLY A 87 -5.24 -11.43 6.95
CA GLY A 87 -4.47 -10.22 6.67
C GLY A 87 -4.25 -9.87 5.20
N ASN A 88 -4.87 -10.57 4.25
CA ASN A 88 -4.70 -10.35 2.81
C ASN A 88 -5.51 -9.15 2.29
N TYR A 89 -5.07 -7.94 2.66
CA TYR A 89 -5.73 -6.69 2.29
C TYR A 89 -5.38 -6.23 0.87
N ASP A 90 -6.36 -5.62 0.20
CA ASP A 90 -6.19 -5.05 -1.14
C ASP A 90 -5.75 -3.58 -1.10
N VAL A 91 -5.65 -2.96 -2.28
CA VAL A 91 -5.24 -1.56 -2.41
C VAL A 91 -6.22 -0.57 -1.80
N ASN A 92 -7.52 -0.90 -1.74
CA ASN A 92 -8.55 0.01 -1.23
C ASN A 92 -8.39 0.21 0.28
N VAL A 93 -8.04 -0.86 0.99
CA VAL A 93 -7.72 -0.78 2.43
C VAL A 93 -6.49 0.11 2.65
N ILE A 94 -5.45 -0.03 1.83
CA ILE A 94 -4.24 0.82 1.89
C ILE A 94 -4.60 2.30 1.65
N MET A 95 -5.40 2.59 0.62
CA MET A 95 -5.83 3.95 0.30
C MET A 95 -6.66 4.58 1.41
N ALA A 96 -7.64 3.83 1.95
CA ALA A 96 -8.49 4.31 3.04
C ALA A 96 -7.70 4.51 4.35
N ALA A 97 -6.72 3.65 4.64
CA ALA A 97 -5.81 3.81 5.76
C ALA A 97 -5.01 5.12 5.64
N LEU A 98 -4.38 5.37 4.49
CA LEU A 98 -3.62 6.61 4.25
C LEU A 98 -4.53 7.84 4.35
N GLN A 99 -5.75 7.76 3.83
CA GLN A 99 -6.73 8.85 3.91
C GLN A 99 -7.09 9.21 5.35
N SER A 100 -7.15 8.25 6.27
CA SER A 100 -7.38 8.54 7.70
C SER A 100 -6.25 9.31 8.38
N LEU A 101 -5.09 9.41 7.72
CA LEU A 101 -3.94 10.20 8.14
C LEU A 101 -3.72 11.44 7.26
N GLU A 102 -4.72 11.85 6.48
CA GLU A 102 -4.64 12.97 5.53
C GLU A 102 -3.56 12.78 4.45
N LEU A 103 -3.20 11.53 4.17
CA LEU A 103 -2.27 11.16 3.11
C LEU A 103 -3.03 10.58 1.91
N ALA A 104 -2.46 10.73 0.73
CA ALA A 104 -3.00 10.15 -0.50
C ALA A 104 -2.00 9.17 -1.13
N ALA A 105 -2.51 8.04 -1.60
CA ALA A 105 -1.77 7.17 -2.51
C ALA A 105 -2.11 7.53 -3.95
N VAL A 106 -1.08 7.83 -4.74
CA VAL A 106 -1.20 8.11 -6.18
C VAL A 106 -0.72 6.89 -6.96
N TRP A 107 -1.56 6.40 -7.87
CA TRP A 107 -1.18 5.32 -8.77
C TRP A 107 -0.18 5.80 -9.81
N TRP A 108 0.98 5.14 -9.86
CA TRP A 108 1.96 5.37 -10.91
C TRP A 108 1.71 4.46 -12.12
N ASP A 109 1.61 5.06 -13.30
CA ASP A 109 1.56 4.32 -14.55
C ASP A 109 2.96 3.88 -14.96
N LYS A 110 3.23 2.57 -14.86
CA LYS A 110 4.52 1.96 -15.23
C LYS A 110 4.97 2.22 -16.67
N ARG A 111 4.07 2.67 -17.55
CA ARG A 111 4.38 3.03 -18.94
C ARG A 111 5.04 4.41 -19.05
N ARG A 112 5.01 5.21 -17.98
CA ARG A 112 5.64 6.54 -17.90
C ARG A 112 7.06 6.41 -17.38
N SER A 113 7.96 7.24 -17.91
CA SER A 113 9.36 7.31 -17.44
C SER A 113 9.43 7.77 -15.98
N LEU A 114 10.24 7.08 -15.19
CA LEU A 114 10.50 7.38 -13.77
C LEU A 114 11.20 8.73 -13.57
N GLU A 115 11.81 9.28 -14.62
CA GLU A 115 12.38 10.64 -14.65
C GLU A 115 11.35 11.73 -14.34
N ARG A 116 10.06 11.44 -14.54
CA ARG A 116 8.96 12.39 -14.27
C ARG A 116 8.50 12.38 -12.80
N LEU A 117 9.01 11.48 -11.97
CA LEU A 117 8.69 11.44 -10.55
C LEU A 117 9.48 12.53 -9.83
N ALA A 118 8.77 13.48 -9.24
CA ALA A 118 9.34 14.43 -8.28
C ALA A 118 9.58 13.72 -6.94
N LEU A 119 10.66 12.94 -6.86
CA LEU A 119 11.00 12.08 -5.73
C LEU A 119 11.04 12.83 -4.39
N SER A 120 11.46 14.10 -4.40
CA SER A 120 11.49 14.97 -3.21
C SER A 120 10.12 15.27 -2.59
N GLN A 121 9.03 15.11 -3.34
CA GLN A 121 7.65 15.33 -2.88
C GLN A 121 6.97 14.03 -2.44
N ILE A 122 7.65 12.89 -2.57
CA ILE A 122 7.08 11.56 -2.31
C ILE A 122 7.56 11.08 -0.95
N LEU A 123 6.62 10.85 -0.04
CA LEU A 123 6.93 10.30 1.29
C LEU A 123 7.54 8.90 1.20
N GLY A 124 7.03 8.07 0.30
CA GLY A 124 7.51 6.71 0.04
C GLY A 124 6.63 5.98 -0.97
N PHE A 125 7.03 4.76 -1.31
CA PHE A 125 6.37 3.92 -2.29
C PHE A 125 5.82 2.67 -1.62
N ILE A 126 4.66 2.23 -2.08
CA ILE A 126 4.07 0.94 -1.77
C ILE A 126 3.96 0.17 -3.08
N LEU A 127 4.62 -0.98 -3.17
CA LEU A 127 4.66 -1.80 -4.37
C LEU A 127 3.87 -3.09 -4.16
N ASN A 128 3.11 -3.50 -5.17
CA ASN A 128 2.47 -4.81 -5.24
C ASN A 128 3.30 -5.72 -6.15
N VAL A 129 4.04 -6.64 -5.54
CA VAL A 129 4.92 -7.56 -6.28
C VAL A 129 4.42 -9.00 -6.16
N PRO A 130 4.59 -9.84 -7.19
CA PRO A 130 4.37 -11.27 -7.05
C PRO A 130 5.42 -11.86 -6.10
N SER A 131 4.99 -12.70 -5.17
CA SER A 131 5.88 -13.32 -4.20
C SER A 131 5.57 -14.78 -3.98
N HIS A 132 6.62 -15.58 -3.79
CA HIS A 132 6.50 -17.02 -3.60
C HIS A 132 5.95 -17.38 -2.22
N VAL A 133 5.19 -18.47 -2.17
CA VAL A 133 4.74 -19.12 -0.93
C VAL A 133 5.76 -20.18 -0.56
N SER A 134 6.36 -20.07 0.61
CA SER A 134 7.16 -21.15 1.21
C SER A 134 6.34 -21.85 2.29
N LEU A 135 6.20 -23.17 2.21
CA LEU A 135 5.72 -24.02 3.30
C LEU A 135 6.93 -24.79 3.84
N GLY A 136 7.52 -24.30 4.94
CA GLY A 136 8.78 -24.82 5.45
C GLY A 136 9.92 -24.66 4.44
N PHE A 137 10.55 -25.78 4.07
CA PHE A 137 11.63 -25.85 3.07
C PHE A 137 11.12 -26.02 1.63
N VAL A 138 9.81 -26.16 1.41
CA VAL A 138 9.22 -26.32 0.07
C VAL A 138 8.68 -24.99 -0.44
N ALA A 139 9.22 -24.50 -1.54
CA ALA A 139 8.61 -23.41 -2.30
C ALA A 139 7.44 -23.98 -3.11
N LEU A 140 6.22 -23.54 -2.79
CA LEU A 140 5.04 -23.93 -3.56
C LEU A 140 5.05 -23.17 -4.91
N PRO A 141 4.58 -23.79 -6.00
CA PRO A 141 4.47 -23.16 -7.32
C PRO A 141 3.33 -22.11 -7.39
N LEU A 142 2.93 -21.53 -6.25
CA LEU A 142 1.89 -20.53 -6.14
C LEU A 142 2.52 -19.16 -5.89
N ARG A 143 2.20 -18.19 -6.75
CA ARG A 143 2.56 -16.79 -6.59
C ARG A 143 1.39 -16.04 -5.96
N ARG A 144 1.65 -15.30 -4.90
CA ARG A 144 0.67 -14.43 -4.24
C ARG A 144 1.14 -12.98 -4.29
N LYS A 145 0.18 -12.06 -4.25
CA LYS A 145 0.46 -10.62 -4.15
C LYS A 145 1.15 -10.33 -2.82
N HIS A 146 2.08 -9.39 -2.85
CA HIS A 146 2.83 -8.98 -1.68
C HIS A 146 3.03 -7.48 -1.72
N TRP A 147 2.65 -6.82 -0.63
CA TRP A 147 2.87 -5.40 -0.46
C TRP A 147 4.21 -5.17 0.23
N LEU A 148 5.07 -4.37 -0.40
CA LEU A 148 6.32 -3.93 0.20
C LEU A 148 6.43 -2.41 0.16
N ALA A 149 7.19 -1.87 1.11
CA ALA A 149 7.42 -0.44 1.23
C ALA A 149 8.85 -0.09 0.81
N VAL A 150 9.00 1.07 0.16
CA VAL A 150 10.29 1.72 -0.09
C VAL A 150 10.19 3.15 0.40
N ARG A 151 11.20 3.62 1.14
CA ARG A 151 11.20 5.00 1.65
C ARG A 151 12.61 5.58 1.69
N GLN A 152 12.72 6.88 1.40
CA GLN A 152 13.93 7.64 1.65
C GLN A 152 14.04 7.98 3.13
N LEU A 153 15.13 7.58 3.77
CA LEU A 153 15.44 7.83 5.17
C LEU A 153 16.86 8.35 5.25
N ARG A 154 17.03 9.58 5.77
CA ARG A 154 18.35 10.22 5.90
C ARG A 154 19.12 10.27 4.58
N GLY A 155 18.42 10.57 3.47
CA GLY A 155 19.01 10.70 2.13
C GLY A 155 19.17 9.40 1.34
N THR A 156 18.98 8.23 1.96
CA THR A 156 19.11 6.93 1.28
C THR A 156 17.76 6.23 1.19
N TYR A 157 17.44 5.65 0.04
CA TYR A 157 16.28 4.78 -0.13
C TYR A 157 16.54 3.41 0.49
N TYR A 158 15.56 2.91 1.23
CA TYR A 158 15.60 1.58 1.82
C TYR A 158 14.45 0.74 1.29
N ASN A 159 14.75 -0.51 0.95
CA ASN A 159 13.78 -1.58 0.83
C ASN A 159 13.35 -1.99 2.24
N LEU A 160 12.08 -1.73 2.55
CA LEU A 160 11.44 -2.02 3.82
C LEU A 160 10.44 -3.18 3.68
N ASP A 161 10.72 -4.11 2.77
CA ASP A 161 9.97 -5.35 2.64
C ASP A 161 9.96 -6.08 3.99
N SER A 162 8.75 -6.31 4.50
CA SER A 162 8.50 -7.00 5.77
C SER A 162 9.02 -8.44 5.78
N LYS A 163 9.29 -9.06 4.63
CA LYS A 163 9.96 -10.37 4.54
C LYS A 163 11.46 -10.33 4.87
N LEU A 164 12.08 -9.15 4.78
CA LEU A 164 13.49 -8.97 5.12
C LEU A 164 13.68 -8.97 6.64
N ARG A 165 14.84 -9.47 7.07
CA ARG A 165 15.22 -9.45 8.49
C ARG A 165 15.46 -8.03 9.01
N ALA A 166 15.88 -7.12 8.13
CA ALA A 166 16.14 -5.72 8.41
C ALA A 166 16.02 -4.89 7.11
N PRO A 167 15.88 -3.55 7.21
CA PRO A 167 15.94 -2.65 6.05
C PRO A 167 17.20 -2.85 5.21
N VAL A 168 17.05 -2.95 3.90
CA VAL A 168 18.17 -3.06 2.94
C VAL A 168 18.30 -1.75 2.19
N ALA A 169 19.49 -1.14 2.21
CA ALA A 169 19.75 0.09 1.46
C ALA A 169 19.70 -0.20 -0.05
N ILE A 170 18.99 0.65 -0.79
CA ILE A 170 18.95 0.65 -2.26
C ILE A 170 20.01 1.62 -2.79
N GLY A 171 20.04 2.85 -2.25
CA GLY A 171 20.96 3.90 -2.71
C GLY A 171 20.29 5.27 -2.75
N GLY A 172 20.74 6.13 -3.67
CA GLY A 172 20.14 7.42 -3.96
C GLY A 172 19.02 7.32 -4.99
N GLU A 173 18.70 8.45 -5.63
CA GLU A 173 17.64 8.53 -6.64
C GLU A 173 17.99 7.74 -7.92
N ALA A 174 19.27 7.69 -8.29
CA ALA A 174 19.73 7.01 -9.49
C ALA A 174 19.57 5.48 -9.37
N GLU A 175 19.86 4.92 -8.19
CA GLU A 175 19.72 3.48 -7.93
C GLU A 175 18.28 3.04 -7.71
N LEU A 176 17.38 3.97 -7.36
CA LEU A 176 15.96 3.70 -7.20
C LEU A 176 15.22 3.57 -8.55
N ARG A 177 15.65 4.33 -9.56
CA ARG A 177 15.02 4.40 -10.88
C ARG A 177 15.37 3.19 -11.74
#